data_AF-A0A2W5QEN6-F1
#
_entry.id   AF-A0A2W5QEN6-F1
#
_cell.length_a   1.000
_cell.length_b   1.000
_cell.length_c   1.000
_cell.angle_alpha   90.00
_cell.angle_beta   90.00
_cell.angle_gamma   90.00
#
_symmetry.space_group_name_H-M   'P 1'
#
loop_
_entity.id
_entity.type
_entity.pdbx_description
1 polymer ?
#
loop_
_entity_poly.entity_id
_entity_poly.type
_entity_poly.pdbx_seq_one_letter_code
_entity_poly.pdbx_strand_id
1 'polypeptide(L)'
;MSASKLTRTHRMLARTDPAVAEHLRRRIREPARFDALMAARTRFTSDTPCAKCGGCTRTVYASACWTCAVRSRPLQRDIAGKVTGWPAALRSRAGWLAVREERRRERAGDVDGATFGLFTATTTPTGRLSLHAPAHGIAIPDMAALSFDHIHHLSRLYPEVLQALVWAGWT
;
A
#
# COMPACT_ATOMS: atom_id res chain seq x y z
N MET A 1 -19.76 9.84 -23.53
CA MET A 1 -18.35 9.98 -23.07
C MET A 1 -18.30 10.58 -21.67
N SER A 2 -18.08 9.76 -20.65
CA SER A 2 -17.93 10.19 -19.26
C SER A 2 -16.53 10.79 -19.07
N ALA A 3 -16.43 12.12 -19.05
CA ALA A 3 -15.19 12.82 -18.75
C ALA A 3 -14.89 12.66 -17.25
N SER A 4 -14.22 11.56 -16.88
CA SER A 4 -13.94 11.18 -15.49
C SER A 4 -13.01 12.16 -14.75
N LYS A 5 -12.38 13.10 -15.46
CA LYS A 5 -11.45 14.09 -14.93
C LYS A 5 -11.71 15.48 -15.52
N LEU A 6 -11.97 16.45 -14.64
CA LEU A 6 -11.99 17.87 -15.02
C LEU A 6 -10.57 18.35 -15.32
N THR A 7 -10.38 18.99 -16.48
CA THR A 7 -9.10 19.59 -16.87
C THR A 7 -8.82 20.85 -16.04
N ARG A 8 -7.61 21.43 -16.19
CA ARG A 8 -7.30 22.75 -15.59
C ARG A 8 -8.24 23.83 -16.14
N THR A 9 -8.50 23.82 -17.43
CA THR A 9 -9.37 24.78 -18.11
C THR A 9 -10.80 24.72 -17.59
N HIS A 10 -11.38 23.51 -17.46
CA HIS A 10 -12.74 23.35 -16.89
C HIS A 10 -12.84 23.91 -15.47
N ARG A 11 -11.79 23.73 -14.65
CA ARG A 11 -11.75 24.27 -13.29
C ARG A 11 -11.64 25.80 -13.27
N MET A 12 -10.89 26.40 -14.18
CA MET A 12 -10.82 27.86 -14.31
C MET A 12 -12.17 28.44 -14.76
N LEU A 13 -12.80 27.84 -15.77
CA LEU A 13 -14.10 28.27 -16.26
C LEU A 13 -15.19 28.14 -15.18
N ALA A 14 -15.21 27.03 -14.44
CA ALA A 14 -16.13 26.85 -13.31
C ALA A 14 -15.94 27.85 -12.16
N ARG A 15 -14.76 28.48 -12.03
CA ARG A 15 -14.53 29.52 -11.01
C ARG A 15 -15.04 30.89 -11.43
N THR A 16 -15.13 31.11 -12.74
CA THR A 16 -15.44 32.42 -13.34
C THR A 16 -16.90 32.49 -13.79
N ASP A 17 -17.48 31.35 -14.19
CA ASP A 17 -18.84 31.25 -14.69
C ASP A 17 -19.67 30.25 -13.84
N PRO A 18 -20.65 30.73 -13.05
CA PRO A 18 -21.54 29.89 -12.27
C PRO A 18 -22.38 28.91 -13.09
N ALA A 19 -22.76 29.25 -14.33
CA ALA A 19 -23.53 28.37 -15.20
C ALA A 19 -22.68 27.18 -15.67
N VAL A 20 -21.40 27.42 -15.98
CA VAL A 20 -20.44 26.35 -16.27
C VAL A 20 -20.20 25.50 -15.03
N ALA A 21 -20.09 26.10 -13.85
CA ALA A 21 -19.94 25.37 -12.59
C ALA A 21 -21.10 24.40 -12.36
N GLU A 22 -22.34 24.87 -12.52
CA GLU A 22 -23.56 24.06 -12.35
C GLU A 22 -23.66 22.95 -13.40
N HIS A 23 -23.35 23.24 -14.66
CA HIS A 23 -23.31 22.25 -15.72
C HIS A 23 -22.31 21.12 -15.40
N LEU A 24 -21.10 21.47 -14.94
CA LEU A 24 -20.07 20.50 -14.57
C LEU A 24 -20.42 19.72 -13.31
N ARG A 25 -21.04 20.38 -12.32
CA ARG A 25 -21.54 19.75 -11.08
C ARG A 25 -22.50 18.61 -11.40
N ARG A 26 -23.49 18.83 -12.30
CA ARG A 26 -24.48 17.82 -12.70
C ARG A 26 -23.90 16.60 -13.40
N ARG A 27 -22.73 16.74 -14.03
CA ARG A 27 -22.06 15.64 -14.74
C ARG A 27 -21.22 14.75 -13.82
N ILE A 28 -20.97 15.19 -12.58
CA ILE A 28 -20.19 14.44 -11.60
C ILE A 28 -21.16 13.63 -10.74
N ARG A 29 -20.95 12.31 -10.70
CA ARG A 29 -21.78 11.38 -9.92
C ARG A 29 -21.97 11.81 -8.46
N GLU A 30 -20.95 12.38 -7.84
CA GLU A 30 -20.94 12.81 -6.44
C GLU A 30 -20.71 14.31 -6.37
N PRO A 31 -21.75 15.14 -6.18
CA PRO A 31 -21.61 16.60 -6.12
C PRO A 31 -20.63 17.07 -5.04
N ALA A 32 -20.55 16.36 -3.91
CA ALA A 32 -19.58 16.63 -2.85
C ALA A 32 -18.12 16.58 -3.33
N ARG A 33 -17.82 15.78 -4.36
CA ARG A 33 -16.50 15.73 -4.99
C ARG A 33 -16.21 17.01 -5.76
N PHE A 34 -17.19 17.54 -6.49
CA PHE A 34 -17.07 18.81 -7.21
C PHE A 34 -16.83 19.96 -6.25
N ASP A 35 -17.62 20.03 -5.18
CA ASP A 35 -17.48 21.05 -4.12
C ASP A 35 -16.08 21.02 -3.49
N ALA A 36 -15.61 19.83 -3.13
CA ALA A 36 -14.27 19.65 -2.59
C ALA A 36 -13.17 20.05 -3.59
N LEU A 37 -13.35 19.75 -4.89
CA LEU A 37 -12.40 20.13 -5.94
C LEU A 37 -12.32 21.65 -6.12
N MET A 38 -13.47 22.33 -6.10
CA MET A 38 -13.53 23.79 -6.23
C MET A 38 -12.93 24.49 -5.01
N ALA A 39 -13.17 23.95 -3.81
CA ALA A 39 -12.60 24.41 -2.54
C ALA A 39 -11.13 24.00 -2.32
N ALA A 40 -10.45 23.45 -3.34
CA ALA A 40 -9.06 22.98 -3.27
C ALA A 40 -8.78 21.97 -2.13
N ARG A 41 -9.78 21.18 -1.73
CA ARG A 41 -9.65 20.11 -0.75
C ARG A 41 -9.10 18.85 -1.41
N THR A 42 -8.41 18.02 -0.63
CA THR A 42 -7.84 16.75 -1.08
C THR A 42 -8.77 15.56 -0.89
N ARG A 43 -9.81 15.73 -0.06
CA ARG A 43 -10.77 14.70 0.35
C ARG A 43 -12.20 15.20 0.35
N PHE A 44 -13.14 14.27 0.19
CA PHE A 44 -14.58 14.49 0.32
C PHE A 44 -15.24 13.27 0.93
N THR A 45 -16.45 13.45 1.46
CA THR A 45 -17.28 12.34 1.96
C THR A 45 -18.12 11.82 0.79
N SER A 46 -17.97 10.54 0.48
CA SER A 46 -18.76 9.83 -0.52
C SER A 46 -19.94 9.16 0.13
N ASP A 47 -21.06 9.13 -0.58
CA ASP A 47 -22.28 8.43 -0.15
C ASP A 47 -22.13 6.91 -0.27
N THR A 48 -21.11 6.44 -1.00
CA THR A 48 -20.82 5.02 -1.19
C THR A 48 -19.65 4.58 -0.30
N PRO A 49 -19.88 3.70 0.69
CA PRO A 49 -18.81 3.19 1.55
C PRO A 49 -17.79 2.36 0.78
N CYS A 50 -16.56 2.29 1.28
CA CYS A 50 -15.51 1.48 0.66
C CYS A 50 -15.79 -0.02 0.86
N ALA A 51 -15.85 -0.79 -0.23
CA ALA A 51 -16.02 -2.24 -0.18
C ALA A 51 -14.93 -2.99 0.63
N LYS A 52 -13.73 -2.40 0.79
CA LYS A 52 -12.61 -3.02 1.52
C LYS A 52 -12.58 -2.68 3.02
N CYS A 53 -12.90 -1.44 3.40
CA CYS A 53 -12.71 -0.97 4.78
C CYS A 53 -13.90 -0.21 5.37
N GLY A 54 -15.04 -0.17 4.68
CA GLY A 54 -16.26 0.52 5.12
C GLY A 54 -16.21 2.06 5.09
N GLY A 55 -15.03 2.67 5.02
CA GLY A 55 -14.88 4.13 5.11
C GLY A 55 -15.51 4.91 3.95
N CYS A 56 -16.14 6.04 4.27
CA CYS A 56 -16.81 6.92 3.31
C CYS A 56 -15.92 8.05 2.77
N THR A 57 -14.76 8.31 3.38
CA THR A 57 -13.85 9.37 2.90
C THR A 57 -13.12 8.94 1.64
N ARG A 58 -13.19 9.76 0.59
CA ARG A 58 -12.54 9.52 -0.71
C ARG A 58 -11.59 10.65 -1.08
N THR A 59 -10.62 10.33 -1.92
CA THR A 59 -9.70 11.31 -2.54
C THR A 59 -10.40 12.03 -3.68
N VAL A 60 -10.25 13.36 -3.77
CA VAL A 60 -10.93 14.17 -4.80
C VAL A 60 -10.49 13.79 -6.23
N TYR A 61 -9.20 13.54 -6.46
CA TYR A 61 -8.70 13.27 -7.81
C TYR A 61 -9.00 11.87 -8.35
N ALA A 62 -8.86 10.85 -7.50
CA ALA A 62 -8.97 9.45 -7.91
C ALA A 62 -10.29 8.80 -7.49
N SER A 63 -11.12 9.47 -6.67
CA SER A 63 -12.29 8.87 -6.00
C SER A 63 -11.95 7.57 -5.23
N ALA A 64 -10.67 7.35 -4.93
CA ALA A 64 -10.21 6.19 -4.18
C ALA A 64 -10.49 6.40 -2.69
N CYS A 65 -10.75 5.30 -1.97
CA CYS A 65 -10.89 5.33 -0.51
C CYS A 65 -9.64 5.94 0.13
N TRP A 66 -9.83 6.96 0.97
CA TRP A 66 -8.74 7.66 1.64
C TRP A 66 -7.90 6.72 2.49
N THR A 67 -8.54 5.95 3.38
CA THR A 67 -7.85 5.03 4.29
C THR A 67 -7.04 3.98 3.54
N CYS A 68 -7.66 3.31 2.55
CA CYS A 68 -6.97 2.31 1.74
C CYS A 68 -5.84 2.93 0.90
N ALA A 69 -6.07 4.11 0.31
CA ALA A 69 -5.08 4.78 -0.54
C ALA A 69 -3.92 5.40 0.25
N VAL A 70 -4.09 5.68 1.55
CA VAL A 70 -2.98 6.10 2.43
C VAL A 70 -2.17 4.87 2.83
N ARG A 71 -2.81 3.76 3.22
CA ARG A 71 -2.13 2.51 3.58
C ARG A 71 -1.32 1.90 2.43
N SER A 72 -1.74 2.07 1.18
CA SER A 72 -1.06 1.47 0.02
C SER A 72 0.05 2.32 -0.60
N ARG A 73 0.34 3.51 -0.07
CA ARG A 73 1.36 4.40 -0.65
C ARG A 73 2.77 4.00 -0.20
N PRO A 74 3.74 3.96 -1.13
CA PRO A 74 5.15 3.72 -0.78
C PRO A 74 5.78 4.90 -0.01
N LEU A 75 5.16 6.09 -0.10
CA LEU A 75 5.60 7.28 0.61
C LEU A 75 4.55 7.63 1.66
N GLN A 76 4.97 7.63 2.93
CA GLN A 76 4.12 8.13 4.00
C GLN A 76 3.90 9.63 3.81
N ARG A 77 2.64 10.04 4.03
CA ARG A 77 2.24 11.43 3.97
C ARG A 77 1.56 11.81 5.28
N ASP A 78 1.73 13.05 5.70
CA ASP A 78 1.00 13.61 6.82
C ASP A 78 -0.49 13.81 6.47
N ILE A 79 -1.24 14.26 7.47
CA ILE A 79 -2.67 14.58 7.37
C ILE A 79 -2.92 15.70 6.34
N ALA A 80 -1.93 16.57 6.09
CA ALA A 80 -1.97 17.63 5.08
C ALA A 80 -1.59 17.14 3.67
N GLY A 81 -1.17 15.88 3.52
CA GLY A 81 -0.77 15.29 2.25
C GLY A 81 0.67 15.60 1.82
N LYS A 82 1.50 16.20 2.68
CA LYS A 82 2.95 16.35 2.46
C LYS A 82 3.65 15.03 2.74
N VAL A 83 4.71 14.73 1.99
CA VAL A 83 5.50 13.52 2.20
C VAL A 83 6.31 13.68 3.49
N THR A 84 6.07 12.81 4.46
CA THR A 84 6.72 12.83 5.78
C THR A 84 8.00 12.02 5.83
N GLY A 85 8.21 11.12 4.86
CA GLY A 85 9.45 10.36 4.79
C GLY A 85 9.58 9.61 3.46
N TRP A 86 10.75 9.75 2.84
CA TRP A 86 11.22 8.78 1.85
C TRP A 86 11.97 7.67 2.59
N PRO A 87 11.66 6.39 2.34
CA PRO A 87 12.49 5.27 2.79
C PRO A 87 13.95 5.54 2.41
N ALA A 88 14.90 5.27 3.31
CA ALA A 88 16.31 5.60 3.09
C ALA A 88 16.83 5.04 1.75
N ALA A 89 16.46 3.81 1.43
CA ALA A 89 16.78 3.15 0.16
C ALA A 89 16.26 3.89 -1.08
N LEU A 90 15.18 4.68 -0.98
CA LEU A 90 14.63 5.41 -2.11
C LEU A 90 15.20 6.84 -2.24
N ARG A 91 15.97 7.33 -1.27
CA ARG A 91 16.49 8.73 -1.25
C ARG A 91 17.57 8.99 -2.31
N SER A 92 18.19 7.95 -2.85
CA SER A 92 19.20 8.05 -3.91
C SER A 92 18.76 7.28 -5.16
N ARG A 93 19.25 7.71 -6.34
CA ARG A 93 19.02 7.00 -7.61
C ARG A 93 19.50 5.55 -7.55
N ALA A 94 20.66 5.33 -6.94
CA ALA A 94 21.26 4.00 -6.79
C ALA A 94 20.36 3.08 -5.95
N GLY A 95 19.88 3.55 -4.79
CA GLY A 95 19.01 2.76 -3.96
C GLY A 95 17.63 2.50 -4.60
N TRP A 96 17.08 3.46 -5.35
CA TRP A 96 15.86 3.22 -6.14
C TRP A 96 16.04 2.13 -7.19
N LEU A 97 17.19 2.11 -7.89
CA LEU A 97 17.51 1.07 -8.86
C LEU A 97 17.67 -0.30 -8.18
N ALA A 98 18.29 -0.36 -7.00
CA ALA A 98 18.44 -1.58 -6.22
C ALA A 98 17.07 -2.20 -5.84
N VAL A 99 16.19 -1.39 -5.24
CA VAL A 99 14.82 -1.84 -4.87
C VAL A 99 14.01 -2.28 -6.10
N ARG A 100 14.20 -1.60 -7.23
CA ARG A 100 13.52 -1.97 -8.48
C ARG A 100 14.03 -3.33 -9.00
N GLU A 101 15.32 -3.59 -8.88
CA GLU A 101 15.93 -4.85 -9.29
C GLU A 101 15.50 -6.01 -8.37
N GLU A 102 15.50 -5.82 -7.04
CA GLU A 102 14.97 -6.79 -6.08
C GLU A 102 13.54 -7.22 -6.44
N ARG A 103 12.65 -6.25 -6.69
CA ARG A 103 11.26 -6.53 -7.13
C ARG A 103 11.18 -7.22 -8.48
N ARG A 104 12.13 -6.98 -9.38
CA ARG A 104 12.19 -7.65 -10.68
C ARG A 104 12.55 -9.11 -10.49
N ARG A 105 13.57 -9.39 -9.66
CA ARG A 105 14.02 -10.73 -9.32
C ARG A 105 12.94 -11.54 -8.60
N GLU A 106 12.26 -10.95 -7.61
CA GLU A 106 11.14 -11.62 -6.94
C GLU A 106 10.02 -11.99 -7.91
N ARG A 107 9.64 -11.12 -8.86
CA ARG A 107 8.64 -11.44 -9.89
C ARG A 107 9.09 -12.53 -10.86
N ALA A 108 10.38 -12.69 -11.05
CA ALA A 108 10.96 -13.77 -11.83
C ALA A 108 10.99 -15.10 -11.05
N GLY A 109 10.59 -15.10 -9.78
CA GLY A 109 10.59 -16.28 -8.91
C GLY A 109 11.94 -16.53 -8.24
N ASP A 110 12.84 -15.55 -8.21
CA ASP A 110 14.11 -15.66 -7.48
C ASP A 110 13.83 -15.80 -5.99
N VAL A 111 14.29 -16.90 -5.41
CA VAL A 111 14.08 -17.26 -4.01
C VAL A 111 15.31 -18.02 -3.49
N ASP A 112 15.72 -17.69 -2.27
CA ASP A 112 16.74 -18.45 -1.56
C ASP A 112 16.06 -19.37 -0.55
N GLY A 113 16.48 -20.64 -0.51
CA GLY A 113 15.91 -21.66 0.36
C GLY A 113 16.96 -22.28 1.28
N ALA A 114 16.60 -22.54 2.53
CA ALA A 114 17.43 -23.25 3.49
C ALA A 114 16.57 -24.15 4.40
N THR A 115 17.17 -25.22 4.92
CA THR A 115 16.50 -26.15 5.82
C THR A 115 17.13 -26.11 7.20
N PHE A 116 16.30 -25.99 8.22
CA PHE A 116 16.67 -25.96 9.63
C PHE A 116 15.86 -27.01 10.38
N GLY A 117 16.47 -28.18 10.62
CA GLY A 117 15.78 -29.33 11.21
C GLY A 117 14.54 -29.71 10.40
N LEU A 118 13.36 -29.52 11.00
CA LEU A 118 12.06 -29.86 10.41
C LEU A 118 11.45 -28.76 9.55
N PHE A 119 12.06 -27.57 9.52
CA PHE A 119 11.57 -26.41 8.80
C PHE A 119 12.36 -26.17 7.51
N THR A 120 11.63 -26.01 6.41
CA THR A 120 12.15 -25.40 5.18
C THR A 120 11.77 -23.92 5.20
N ALA A 121 12.78 -23.05 5.13
CA ALA A 121 12.64 -21.61 5.02
C ALA A 121 12.89 -21.16 3.59
N THR A 122 12.14 -20.16 3.14
CA THR A 122 12.38 -19.51 1.84
C THR A 122 12.31 -18.00 2.01
N THR A 123 13.31 -17.29 1.49
CA THR A 123 13.33 -15.82 1.49
C THR A 123 13.31 -15.28 0.06
N THR A 124 12.58 -14.19 -0.16
CA THR A 124 12.60 -13.46 -1.43
C THR A 124 13.63 -12.33 -1.39
N PRO A 125 14.09 -11.82 -2.54
CA PRO A 125 14.98 -10.66 -2.61
C PRO A 125 14.46 -9.40 -1.90
N THR A 126 13.15 -9.30 -1.67
CA THR A 126 12.53 -8.19 -0.92
C THR A 126 12.43 -8.47 0.59
N GLY A 127 12.95 -9.60 1.07
CA GLY A 127 13.00 -9.98 2.47
C GLY A 127 11.76 -10.69 3.01
N ARG A 128 10.83 -11.13 2.15
CA ARG A 128 9.69 -11.94 2.60
C ARG A 128 10.19 -13.33 2.98
N LEU A 129 9.94 -13.75 4.21
CA LEU A 129 10.27 -15.08 4.72
C LEU A 129 9.00 -15.95 4.78
N SER A 130 9.08 -17.15 4.23
CA SER A 130 8.12 -18.22 4.43
C SER A 130 8.76 -19.39 5.18
N LEU A 131 7.94 -20.11 5.94
CA LEU A 131 8.34 -21.31 6.69
C LEU A 131 7.37 -22.45 6.43
N HIS A 132 7.90 -23.65 6.22
CA HIS A 132 7.11 -24.83 5.97
C HIS A 132 7.69 -26.02 6.75
N ALA A 133 6.87 -26.67 7.57
CA ALA A 133 7.20 -27.92 8.26
C ALA A 133 6.05 -28.92 8.06
N PRO A 134 6.10 -29.76 7.01
CA PRO A 134 5.00 -30.65 6.65
C PRO A 134 4.68 -31.65 7.75
N ALA A 135 5.71 -32.15 8.46
CA ALA A 135 5.57 -33.13 9.53
C ALA A 135 4.70 -32.63 10.71
N HIS A 136 4.61 -31.32 10.89
CA HIS A 136 3.80 -30.68 11.93
C HIS A 136 2.55 -29.97 11.36
N GLY A 137 2.29 -30.09 10.05
CA GLY A 137 1.20 -29.37 9.39
C GLY A 137 1.38 -27.85 9.40
N ILE A 138 2.61 -27.35 9.54
CA ILE A 138 2.88 -25.91 9.62
C ILE A 138 3.21 -25.40 8.22
N ALA A 139 2.42 -24.43 7.76
CA ALA A 139 2.69 -23.68 6.53
C ALA A 139 2.44 -22.19 6.79
N ILE A 140 3.52 -21.41 6.81
CA ILE A 140 3.51 -19.97 7.05
C ILE A 140 4.03 -19.29 5.78
N PRO A 141 3.14 -18.82 4.88
CA PRO A 141 3.54 -18.28 3.59
C PRO A 141 4.21 -16.90 3.69
N ASP A 142 3.95 -16.15 4.76
CA ASP A 142 4.56 -14.84 5.02
C ASP A 142 4.67 -14.62 6.53
N MET A 143 5.89 -14.69 7.06
CA MET A 143 6.17 -14.45 8.49
C MET A 143 5.75 -13.03 8.93
N ALA A 144 5.70 -12.05 8.02
CA ALA A 144 5.32 -10.67 8.35
C ALA A 144 3.83 -10.55 8.72
N ALA A 145 3.03 -11.56 8.38
CA ALA A 145 1.62 -11.62 8.74
C ALA A 145 1.39 -12.04 10.20
N LEU A 146 2.41 -12.58 10.88
CA LEU A 146 2.32 -13.00 12.28
C LEU A 146 2.59 -11.82 13.23
N SER A 147 1.95 -11.85 14.41
CA SER A 147 2.30 -10.95 15.50
C SER A 147 3.67 -11.32 16.09
N PHE A 148 4.35 -10.34 16.69
CA PHE A 148 5.60 -10.58 17.41
C PHE A 148 5.46 -11.69 18.45
N ASP A 149 4.36 -11.70 19.21
CA ASP A 149 4.09 -12.74 20.23
C ASP A 149 4.02 -14.14 19.63
N HIS A 150 3.40 -14.29 18.45
CA HIS A 150 3.36 -15.58 17.76
C HIS A 150 4.74 -16.00 17.25
N ILE A 151 5.52 -15.08 16.68
CA ILE A 151 6.89 -15.37 16.22
C ILE A 151 7.76 -15.78 17.40
N HIS A 152 7.68 -15.05 18.51
CA HIS A 152 8.41 -15.35 19.73
C HIS A 152 7.98 -16.70 20.34
N HIS A 153 6.67 -16.98 20.38
CA HIS A 153 6.16 -18.26 20.85
C HIS A 153 6.66 -19.43 19.99
N LEU A 154 6.59 -19.31 18.66
CA LEU A 154 7.12 -20.31 17.72
C LEU A 154 8.63 -20.53 17.92
N SER A 155 9.39 -19.45 18.11
CA SER A 155 10.84 -19.52 18.34
C SER A 155 11.21 -20.19 19.66
N ARG A 156 10.33 -20.13 20.66
CA ARG A 156 10.49 -20.85 21.94
C ARG A 156 10.15 -22.33 21.83
N LEU A 157 9.15 -22.68 21.02
CA LEU A 157 8.76 -24.07 20.77
C LEU A 157 9.75 -24.78 19.84
N TYR A 158 10.25 -24.07 18.85
CA TYR A 158 11.10 -24.59 17.78
C TYR A 158 12.33 -23.68 17.61
N PRO A 159 13.47 -24.01 18.24
CA PRO A 159 14.70 -23.21 18.13
C PRO A 159 15.21 -23.04 16.68
N GLU A 160 14.83 -23.93 15.77
CA GLU A 160 15.12 -23.85 14.34
C GLU A 160 14.47 -22.64 13.67
N VAL A 161 13.31 -22.18 14.18
CA VAL A 161 12.66 -20.97 13.70
C VAL A 161 13.54 -19.74 13.96
N LEU A 162 14.23 -19.69 15.10
CA LEU A 162 15.17 -18.61 15.39
C LEU A 162 16.36 -18.62 14.42
N GLN A 163 16.88 -19.80 14.09
CA GLN A 163 17.96 -19.94 13.10
C GLN A 163 17.51 -19.45 11.72
N ALA A 164 16.29 -19.79 11.31
CA ALA A 164 15.71 -19.32 10.06
C ALA A 164 15.53 -17.79 10.03
N LEU A 165 15.10 -17.18 11.15
CA LEU A 165 14.97 -15.73 11.27
C LEU A 165 16.33 -15.01 11.15
N VAL A 166 17.36 -15.52 11.82
CA VAL A 166 18.73 -14.99 11.74
C VAL A 166 19.25 -15.09 10.31
N TRP A 167 19.13 -16.26 9.69
CA TRP A 167 19.55 -16.48 8.30
C TRP A 167 18.85 -15.53 7.31
N ALA A 168 17.58 -15.24 7.52
CA ALA A 168 16.80 -14.33 6.69
C ALA A 168 17.04 -12.83 7.01
N GLY A 169 17.83 -12.49 8.03
CA GLY A 169 18.11 -11.11 8.43
C GLY A 169 16.96 -10.42 9.18
N TRP A 170 16.14 -11.17 9.92
CA TRP A 170 14.98 -10.67 10.69
C TRP A 170 15.29 -10.29 12.15
N THR A 171 16.56 -10.39 12.57
CA THR A 171 17.03 -10.05 13.92
C THR A 171 17.51 -8.62 14.06
#